data_AF-A0A382WBC0-F1
#
_entry.id   AF-A0A382WBC0-F1
#
_cell.length_a   1.000
_cell.length_b   1.000
_cell.length_c   1.000
_cell.angle_alpha   90.00
_cell.angle_beta   90.00
_cell.angle_gamma   90.00
#
_symmetry.space_group_name_H-M   'P 1'
#
loop_
_entity.id
_entity.type
_entity.pdbx_description
1 polymer ?
#
loop_
_entity_poly.entity_id
_entity_poly.type
_entity_poly.pdbx_seq_one_letter_code
_entity_poly.pdbx_strand_id
1 'polypeptide(L)'
;MKGIFKIAGMTCQGCANTIENGLKNDPNIIMATVSLDDMELTTQSTIPLDDKYVDSIISSLGNYKVQNRKKNLLSKISDHFNSKKPIVLGLLIVTISSLSLQTSHESFTLDNWFMSYMGVFFMLFSFLKLLNVQGFSTTFSRYDYLAKTIPGFAICYPFL
;
A
#
# COMPACT_ATOMS: atom_id res chain seq x y z
N MET A 1 -21.67 4.84 -21.01
CA MET A 1 -21.38 5.02 -19.57
C MET A 1 -20.02 4.40 -19.26
N LYS A 2 -19.22 5.01 -18.37
CA LYS A 2 -17.90 4.50 -17.98
C LYS A 2 -18.01 3.71 -16.68
N GLY A 3 -17.51 2.48 -16.67
CA GLY A 3 -17.41 1.62 -15.49
C GLY A 3 -15.96 1.30 -15.16
N ILE A 4 -15.63 1.19 -13.86
CA ILE A 4 -14.32 0.74 -13.37
C ILE A 4 -14.56 -0.45 -12.45
N PHE A 5 -13.90 -1.55 -12.74
CA PHE A 5 -14.02 -2.83 -12.02
C PHE A 5 -12.63 -3.31 -11.62
N LYS A 6 -12.46 -3.82 -10.40
CA LYS A 6 -11.21 -4.49 -10.00
C LYS A 6 -11.31 -5.96 -10.33
N ILE A 7 -10.28 -6.53 -10.96
CA ILE A 7 -10.26 -7.94 -11.35
C ILE A 7 -9.19 -8.67 -10.56
N ALA A 8 -9.55 -9.79 -9.94
CA ALA A 8 -8.61 -10.73 -9.33
C ALA A 8 -8.24 -11.85 -10.33
N GLY A 9 -7.01 -12.34 -10.25
CA GLY A 9 -6.52 -13.49 -11.03
C GLY A 9 -5.64 -13.13 -12.23
N MET A 10 -5.41 -11.84 -12.51
CA MET A 10 -4.46 -11.42 -13.55
C MET A 10 -3.04 -11.46 -13.00
N THR A 11 -2.20 -12.35 -13.53
CA THR A 11 -0.80 -12.50 -13.13
C THR A 11 0.18 -12.13 -14.24
N CYS A 12 -0.33 -11.82 -15.44
CA CYS A 12 0.48 -11.66 -16.63
C CYS A 12 -0.18 -10.69 -17.64
N GLN A 13 0.62 -10.05 -18.50
CA GLN A 13 0.08 -9.17 -19.54
C GLN A 13 -0.78 -9.93 -20.56
N GLY A 14 -0.46 -11.19 -20.84
CA GLY A 14 -1.31 -12.05 -21.67
C GLY A 14 -2.70 -12.27 -21.06
N CYS A 15 -2.77 -12.36 -19.73
CA CYS A 15 -4.01 -12.52 -18.97
C CYS A 15 -4.89 -11.27 -19.12
N ALA A 16 -4.27 -10.09 -19.02
CA ALA A 16 -4.94 -8.80 -19.25
C ALA A 16 -5.46 -8.68 -20.69
N ASN A 17 -4.64 -9.05 -21.68
CA ASN A 17 -5.03 -9.00 -23.09
C ASN A 17 -6.20 -9.95 -23.41
N THR A 18 -6.23 -11.15 -22.83
CA THR A 18 -7.33 -12.11 -22.99
C THR A 18 -8.65 -11.52 -22.47
N ILE A 19 -8.62 -10.89 -21.31
CA ILE A 19 -9.79 -10.23 -20.73
C ILE A 19 -10.24 -9.06 -21.61
N GLU A 20 -9.31 -8.21 -22.05
CA GLU A 20 -9.61 -7.06 -22.89
C GLU A 20 -10.26 -7.47 -24.22
N ASN A 21 -9.71 -8.49 -24.87
CA ASN A 21 -10.25 -9.01 -26.13
C ASN A 21 -11.59 -9.71 -25.94
N GLY A 22 -11.76 -10.48 -24.86
CA GLY A 22 -13.03 -11.14 -24.58
C GLY A 22 -14.17 -10.16 -24.31
N LEU A 23 -13.89 -9.04 -23.64
CA LEU A 23 -14.87 -7.99 -23.38
C LEU A 23 -15.15 -7.11 -24.60
N LYS A 24 -14.18 -6.89 -25.49
CA LYS A 24 -14.41 -6.18 -26.77
C LYS A 24 -15.35 -6.92 -27.71
N ASN A 25 -15.46 -8.24 -27.57
CA ASN A 25 -16.36 -9.07 -28.38
C ASN A 25 -17.82 -9.02 -27.91
N ASP A 26 -18.10 -8.40 -26.75
CA ASP A 26 -19.46 -8.28 -26.23
C ASP A 26 -20.21 -7.09 -26.89
N PRO A 27 -21.42 -7.30 -27.41
CA PRO A 27 -22.17 -6.27 -28.14
C PRO A 27 -22.59 -5.07 -27.28
N ASN A 28 -22.57 -5.19 -25.95
CA ASN A 28 -22.96 -4.12 -25.03
C ASN A 28 -21.75 -3.26 -24.58
N ILE A 29 -20.53 -3.65 -24.96
CA ILE A 29 -19.28 -2.99 -24.57
C ILE A 29 -18.64 -2.32 -25.79
N ILE A 30 -18.50 -1.00 -25.73
CA ILE A 30 -17.91 -0.17 -26.80
C ILE A 30 -16.39 -0.19 -26.69
N MET A 31 -15.87 -0.16 -25.47
CA MET A 31 -14.44 -0.15 -25.20
C MET A 31 -14.15 -0.86 -23.88
N ALA A 32 -13.10 -1.68 -23.88
CA ALA A 32 -12.54 -2.28 -22.68
C ALA A 32 -11.03 -2.02 -22.69
N THR A 33 -10.49 -1.59 -21.56
CA THR A 33 -9.05 -1.39 -21.35
C THR A 33 -8.68 -1.95 -19.98
N VAL A 34 -7.64 -2.78 -19.94
CA VAL A 34 -7.19 -3.45 -18.71
C VAL A 34 -5.82 -2.92 -18.30
N SER A 35 -5.71 -2.42 -17.07
CA SER A 35 -4.43 -2.06 -16.43
C SER A 35 -3.96 -3.24 -15.57
N LEU A 36 -2.81 -3.83 -15.90
CA LEU A 36 -2.18 -4.87 -15.10
C LEU A 36 -1.62 -4.30 -13.79
N ASP A 37 -1.02 -3.11 -13.85
CA ASP A 37 -0.39 -2.45 -12.71
C ASP A 37 -1.39 -2.13 -11.59
N ASP A 38 -2.60 -1.71 -11.96
CA ASP A 38 -3.66 -1.36 -11.02
C ASP A 38 -4.65 -2.51 -10.75
N MET A 39 -4.55 -3.61 -11.50
CA MET A 39 -5.52 -4.71 -11.57
C MET A 39 -6.95 -4.20 -11.81
N GLU A 40 -7.10 -3.26 -12.72
CA GLU A 40 -8.35 -2.55 -13.01
C GLU A 40 -8.77 -2.70 -14.47
N LEU A 41 -10.05 -2.95 -14.67
CA LEU A 41 -10.73 -2.92 -15.96
C LEU A 41 -11.57 -1.65 -16.04
N THR A 42 -11.30 -0.85 -17.04
CA THR A 42 -12.14 0.30 -17.42
C THR A 42 -12.96 -0.08 -18.65
N THR A 43 -14.28 0.00 -18.54
CA THR A 43 -15.19 -0.23 -19.66
C THR A 43 -15.98 1.02 -20.03
N GLN A 44 -16.30 1.15 -21.32
CA GLN A 44 -17.33 2.04 -21.82
C GLN A 44 -18.43 1.18 -22.45
N SER A 45 -19.65 1.33 -21.96
CA SER A 45 -20.80 0.53 -22.38
C SER A 45 -21.99 1.40 -22.74
N THR A 46 -22.88 0.87 -23.57
CA THR A 46 -24.14 1.55 -23.93
C THR A 46 -25.17 1.47 -22.79
N ILE A 47 -25.08 0.43 -21.95
CA ILE A 47 -26.02 0.10 -20.88
C ILE A 47 -25.28 0.13 -19.53
N PRO A 48 -25.93 0.46 -18.39
CA PRO A 48 -25.35 0.25 -17.06
C PRO A 48 -24.99 -1.23 -16.86
N LEU A 49 -23.69 -1.51 -16.66
CA LEU A 49 -23.18 -2.85 -16.40
C LEU A 49 -23.13 -3.13 -14.89
N ASP A 50 -23.75 -4.22 -14.46
CA ASP A 50 -23.64 -4.74 -13.09
C ASP A 50 -22.35 -5.56 -12.92
N ASP A 51 -21.81 -5.61 -11.71
CA ASP A 51 -20.60 -6.37 -11.37
C ASP A 51 -20.79 -7.87 -11.75
N LYS A 52 -22.01 -8.39 -11.64
CA LYS A 52 -22.37 -9.78 -12.02
C LYS A 52 -22.29 -10.04 -13.52
N TYR A 53 -22.66 -9.05 -14.34
CA TYR A 53 -22.63 -9.21 -15.80
C TYR A 53 -21.18 -9.32 -16.27
N VAL A 54 -20.30 -8.44 -15.79
CA VAL A 54 -18.87 -8.49 -16.09
C VAL A 54 -18.23 -9.77 -15.57
N ASP A 55 -18.60 -10.21 -14.35
CA ASP A 55 -18.08 -11.46 -13.76
C ASP A 55 -18.43 -12.69 -14.63
N SER A 56 -19.63 -12.74 -15.19
CA SER A 56 -20.04 -13.85 -16.07
C SER A 56 -19.21 -13.96 -17.35
N ILE A 57 -18.83 -12.82 -17.94
CA ILE A 57 -18.00 -12.77 -19.14
C ILE A 57 -16.57 -13.19 -18.80
N ILE A 58 -15.96 -12.60 -17.78
CA ILE A 58 -14.55 -12.89 -17.47
C ILE A 58 -14.34 -14.30 -16.91
N SER A 59 -15.33 -14.87 -16.21
CA SER A 59 -15.26 -16.26 -15.71
C SER A 59 -15.18 -17.29 -16.84
N SER A 60 -15.72 -16.97 -18.02
CA SER A 60 -15.64 -17.84 -19.20
C SER A 60 -14.25 -17.83 -19.85
N LEU A 61 -13.46 -16.78 -19.60
CA LEU A 61 -12.13 -16.58 -20.19
C LEU A 61 -11.01 -17.18 -19.33
N GLY A 62 -11.33 -17.61 -18.11
CA GLY A 62 -10.38 -18.21 -17.18
C GLY A 62 -10.79 -18.05 -15.72
N ASN A 63 -9.86 -18.31 -14.81
CA ASN A 63 -10.07 -18.22 -13.36
C ASN A 63 -10.02 -16.75 -12.86
N TYR A 64 -10.77 -15.85 -13.49
CA TYR A 64 -10.84 -14.43 -13.14
C TYR A 64 -12.12 -14.13 -12.36
N LYS A 65 -12.07 -13.18 -11.43
CA LYS A 65 -13.25 -12.74 -10.66
C LYS A 65 -13.28 -11.23 -10.48
N VAL A 66 -14.47 -10.64 -10.59
CA VAL A 66 -14.68 -9.23 -10.25
C VAL A 66 -14.61 -9.09 -8.73
N GLN A 67 -13.69 -8.28 -8.24
CA GLN A 67 -13.66 -7.91 -6.83
C GLN A 67 -14.84 -6.99 -6.55
N ASN A 68 -15.78 -7.53 -5.77
CA ASN A 68 -17.01 -6.84 -5.40
C ASN A 68 -16.68 -5.49 -4.72
N ARG A 69 -17.26 -4.40 -5.24
CA ARG A 69 -16.96 -3.04 -4.78
C ARG A 69 -17.42 -2.77 -3.33
N LYS A 70 -18.20 -3.68 -2.72
CA LYS A 70 -18.54 -3.65 -1.29
C LYS A 70 -17.36 -4.11 -0.42
N LYS A 71 -16.26 -3.37 -0.42
CA LYS A 71 -15.28 -3.47 0.67
C LYS A 71 -15.87 -2.76 1.89
N ASN A 72 -16.24 -3.56 2.90
CA ASN A 72 -16.58 -3.02 4.23
C ASN A 72 -15.44 -2.12 4.72
N LEU A 73 -15.75 -1.02 5.41
CA LEU A 73 -14.73 -0.09 5.94
C LEU A 73 -13.62 -0.82 6.72
N LEU A 74 -13.99 -1.90 7.41
CA LEU A 74 -13.07 -2.78 8.13
C LEU A 74 -12.06 -3.51 7.22
N SER A 75 -12.47 -3.98 6.03
CA SER A 75 -11.53 -4.63 5.11
C SER A 75 -10.57 -3.63 4.48
N LYS A 76 -11.01 -2.39 4.25
CA LYS A 76 -10.13 -1.31 3.78
C LYS A 76 -9.08 -0.92 4.82
N ILE A 77 -9.45 -0.87 6.11
CA ILE A 77 -8.51 -0.60 7.21
C ILE A 77 -7.53 -1.77 7.38
N SER A 78 -8.01 -3.02 7.30
CA SER A 78 -7.17 -4.23 7.41
C SER A 78 -6.14 -4.32 6.27
N ASP A 79 -6.55 -4.06 5.03
CA ASP A 79 -5.63 -4.02 3.87
C ASP A 79 -4.54 -2.96 4.08
N HIS A 80 -4.92 -1.78 4.61
CA HIS A 80 -3.99 -0.68 4.86
C HIS A 80 -3.03 -0.96 6.02
N PHE A 81 -3.47 -1.66 7.07
CA PHE A 81 -2.62 -2.15 8.15
C PHE A 81 -1.68 -3.26 7.67
N ASN A 82 -2.17 -4.16 6.81
CA ASN A 82 -1.37 -5.24 6.24
C ASN A 82 -0.22 -4.73 5.37
N SER A 83 -0.44 -3.65 4.61
CA SER A 83 0.61 -3.02 3.80
C SER A 83 1.68 -2.33 4.65
N LYS A 84 1.33 -1.84 5.86
CA LYS A 84 2.20 -1.03 6.73
C LYS A 84 2.64 -1.77 8.00
N LYS A 85 2.61 -3.10 7.99
CA LYS A 85 2.97 -3.96 9.14
C LYS A 85 4.24 -3.54 9.86
N PRO A 86 5.38 -3.26 9.20
CA PRO A 86 6.62 -2.96 9.91
C PRO A 86 6.54 -1.66 10.72
N ILE A 87 5.92 -0.62 10.16
CA ILE A 87 5.78 0.70 10.82
C ILE A 87 4.81 0.60 11.99
N VAL A 88 3.68 -0.07 11.80
CA VAL A 88 2.69 -0.30 12.87
C VAL A 88 3.31 -1.08 14.01
N LEU A 89 4.08 -2.13 13.71
CA LEU A 89 4.78 -2.93 14.71
C LEU A 89 5.80 -2.08 15.48
N GLY A 90 6.60 -1.27 14.77
CA GLY A 90 7.55 -0.36 15.41
C GLY A 90 6.87 0.64 16.35
N LEU A 91 5.76 1.25 15.91
CA LEU A 91 5.02 2.22 16.72
C LEU A 91 4.41 1.57 17.98
N LEU A 92 3.89 0.34 17.89
CA LEU A 92 3.44 -0.42 19.05
C LEU A 92 4.58 -0.75 20.02
N ILE A 93 5.76 -1.11 19.51
CA ILE A 93 6.93 -1.37 20.35
C ILE A 93 7.32 -0.11 21.12
N VAL A 94 7.34 1.06 20.46
CA VAL A 94 7.67 2.34 21.09
C VAL A 94 6.65 2.71 22.18
N THR A 95 5.34 2.58 21.91
CA THR A 95 4.31 2.95 22.90
C THR A 95 4.33 2.03 24.13
N ILE A 96 4.50 0.72 23.94
CA ILE A 96 4.53 -0.25 25.04
C ILE A 96 5.78 -0.06 25.89
N SER A 97 6.96 0.08 25.25
CA SER A 97 8.22 0.27 25.96
C SER A 97 8.27 1.60 26.71
N SER A 98 7.81 2.71 26.11
CA SER A 98 7.77 4.02 26.78
C SER A 98 6.79 4.04 27.96
N LEU A 99 5.66 3.34 27.84
CA LEU A 99 4.71 3.19 28.95
C LEU A 99 5.30 2.33 30.07
N SER A 100 6.02 1.27 29.73
CA SER A 100 6.71 0.41 30.70
C SER A 100 7.74 1.19 31.52
N LEU A 101 8.48 2.12 30.91
CA LEU A 101 9.46 2.98 31.59
C LEU A 101 8.81 3.88 32.66
N GLN A 102 7.56 4.29 32.47
CA GLN A 102 6.87 5.16 33.42
C GLN A 102 6.54 4.48 34.75
N THR A 103 6.58 3.14 34.82
CA THR A 103 6.33 2.38 36.06
C THR A 103 7.40 2.62 37.15
N SER A 104 8.58 3.11 36.76
CA SER A 104 9.68 3.40 37.69
C SER A 104 9.57 4.76 38.39
N HIS A 105 8.65 5.62 37.96
CA HIS A 105 8.44 6.95 38.55
C HIS A 105 7.31 6.94 39.58
N GLU A 106 7.46 7.71 40.67
CA GLU A 106 6.45 7.81 41.73
C GLU A 106 5.11 8.40 41.27
N SER A 107 5.12 9.23 40.22
CA SER A 107 3.91 9.79 39.61
C SER A 107 3.96 9.69 38.09
N PHE A 108 2.79 9.49 37.51
CA PHE A 108 2.61 9.57 36.06
C PHE A 108 2.45 11.04 35.65
N THR A 109 3.42 11.58 34.92
CA THR A 109 3.31 12.88 34.26
C THR A 109 3.42 12.70 32.76
N LEU A 110 2.56 13.39 32.00
CA LEU A 110 2.57 13.29 30.54
C LEU A 110 3.90 13.73 29.94
N ASP A 111 4.53 14.78 30.49
CA ASP A 111 5.80 15.31 29.99
C ASP A 111 6.93 14.26 30.05
N ASN A 112 7.02 13.52 31.16
CA ASN A 112 8.03 12.48 31.34
C ASN A 112 7.78 11.28 30.40
N TRP A 113 6.52 10.91 30.20
CA TRP A 113 6.16 9.85 29.27
C TRP A 113 6.47 10.25 27.81
N PHE A 114 6.16 11.49 27.41
CA PHE A 114 6.48 12.01 26.08
C PHE A 114 7.99 12.05 25.84
N MET A 115 8.78 12.45 26.83
CA MET A 115 10.25 12.42 26.75
C MET A 115 10.76 10.99 26.50
N SER A 116 10.26 10.02 27.27
CA SER A 116 10.61 8.60 27.12
C SER A 116 10.16 8.04 25.77
N TYR A 117 8.96 8.38 25.32
CA TYR A 117 8.41 8.00 24.02
C TYR A 117 9.31 8.48 22.87
N MET A 118 9.70 9.75 22.89
CA MET A 118 10.57 10.33 21.86
C MET A 118 11.97 9.69 21.85
N GLY A 119 12.53 9.41 23.02
CA GLY A 119 13.83 8.72 23.12
C GLY A 119 13.78 7.33 22.47
N VAL A 120 12.79 6.51 22.83
CA VAL A 120 12.66 5.16 22.25
C VAL A 120 12.29 5.21 20.77
N PHE A 121 11.45 6.16 20.37
CA PHE A 121 11.11 6.41 18.97
C PHE A 121 12.36 6.68 18.13
N PHE A 122 13.20 7.63 18.54
CA PHE A 122 14.42 7.96 17.78
C PHE A 122 15.42 6.82 17.76
N MET A 123 15.57 6.08 18.87
CA MET A 123 16.39 4.87 18.90
C MET A 123 15.90 3.85 17.87
N LEU A 124 14.62 3.49 17.89
CA LEU A 124 14.06 2.52 16.95
C LEU A 124 14.19 2.99 15.50
N PHE A 125 13.84 4.24 15.21
CA PHE A 125 13.93 4.81 13.86
C PHE A 125 15.37 4.84 13.36
N SER A 126 16.35 5.09 14.23
CA SER A 126 17.77 5.00 13.87
C SER A 126 18.14 3.58 13.40
N PHE A 127 17.72 2.54 14.12
CA PHE A 127 17.94 1.14 13.69
C PHE A 127 17.26 0.82 12.34
N LEU A 128 16.05 1.35 12.09
CA LEU A 128 15.35 1.12 10.82
C LEU A 128 16.11 1.70 9.61
N LYS A 129 16.89 2.78 9.80
CA LYS A 129 17.76 3.32 8.74
C LYS A 129 18.82 2.31 8.31
N LEU A 130 19.32 1.50 9.25
CA LEU A 130 20.38 0.52 9.01
C LEU A 130 19.89 -0.78 8.36
N LEU A 131 18.61 -1.13 8.50
CA LEU A 131 18.05 -2.34 7.88
C LEU A 131 18.14 -2.33 6.35
N ASN A 132 18.07 -1.16 5.74
CA ASN A 132 18.25 -0.99 4.30
C ASN A 132 18.90 0.37 4.00
N VAL A 133 20.20 0.47 4.28
CA VAL A 133 20.99 1.70 4.08
C VAL A 133 20.86 2.24 2.65
N GLN A 134 20.85 1.35 1.65
CA GLN A 134 20.74 1.76 0.24
C GLN A 134 19.36 2.33 -0.08
N GLY A 135 18.29 1.65 0.35
CA GLY A 135 16.91 2.12 0.19
C GLY A 135 16.65 3.42 0.95
N PHE A 136 17.22 3.55 2.15
CA PHE A 136 17.18 4.79 2.92
C PHE A 136 17.88 5.91 2.16
N SER A 137 19.14 5.71 1.74
CA SER A 137 19.95 6.72 1.05
C SER A 137 19.25 7.28 -0.20
N THR A 138 18.74 6.39 -1.06
CA THR A 138 18.02 6.78 -2.29
C THR A 138 16.75 7.57 -2.00
N THR A 139 16.04 7.24 -0.92
CA THR A 139 14.82 7.95 -0.51
C THR A 139 15.17 9.29 0.14
N PHE A 140 16.19 9.32 0.99
CA PHE A 140 16.64 10.50 1.73
C PHE A 140 17.13 11.61 0.79
N SER A 141 17.91 11.27 -0.25
CA SER A 141 18.34 12.22 -1.28
C SER A 141 17.20 12.85 -2.09
N ARG A 142 15.96 12.33 -2.03
CA ARG A 142 14.81 12.96 -2.68
C ARG A 142 14.22 14.10 -1.84
N TYR A 143 14.37 14.06 -0.53
CA TYR A 143 13.77 15.02 0.40
C TYR A 143 14.78 16.02 0.97
N ASP A 144 16.03 15.59 1.17
CA ASP A 144 17.08 16.43 1.74
C ASP A 144 17.97 17.05 0.65
N TYR A 145 18.11 18.38 0.69
CA TYR A 145 18.87 19.14 -0.30
C TYR A 145 20.38 18.84 -0.25
N LEU A 146 20.96 18.67 0.95
CA LEU A 146 22.38 18.34 1.13
C LEU A 146 22.65 16.93 0.62
N ALA A 147 21.76 15.98 0.92
CA ALA A 147 21.84 14.59 0.46
C ALA A 147 21.68 14.42 -1.06
N LYS A 148 21.03 15.38 -1.73
CA LYS A 148 20.94 15.43 -3.19
C LYS A 148 22.22 15.99 -3.83
N THR A 149 22.85 16.95 -3.16
CA THR A 149 23.96 17.74 -3.72
C THR A 149 25.31 17.09 -3.47
N ILE A 150 25.52 16.55 -2.26
CA ILE A 150 26.81 15.99 -1.83
C ILE A 150 26.82 14.48 -2.08
N PRO A 151 27.68 13.97 -2.98
CA PRO A 151 27.78 12.54 -3.24
C PRO A 151 28.25 11.81 -1.98
N GLY A 152 27.61 10.68 -1.65
CA GLY A 152 27.97 9.87 -0.49
C GLY A 152 27.39 10.34 0.86
N PHE A 153 26.94 11.60 1.00
CA PHE A 153 26.35 12.09 2.26
C PHE A 153 25.16 11.25 2.71
N ALA A 154 24.27 10.91 1.76
CA ALA A 154 23.08 10.11 2.04
C ALA A 154 23.38 8.68 2.51
N ILE A 155 24.56 8.14 2.15
CA ILE A 155 25.01 6.80 2.55
C ILE A 155 25.67 6.85 3.94
N CYS A 156 26.38 7.92 4.25
CA CYS A 156 27.01 8.10 5.57
C CYS A 156 25.99 8.48 6.66
N TYR A 157 24.92 9.19 6.31
CA TYR A 157 23.95 9.74 7.27
C TYR A 157 23.34 8.72 8.26
N PRO A 158 22.97 7.49 7.89
CA PRO A 158 22.48 6.48 8.84
C PRO A 158 23.43 6.11 9.97
N PHE A 159 24.72 6.43 9.84
CA PHE A 159 25.77 6.09 10.81
C PHE A 159 26.17 7.28 11.71
N LEU A 160 25.59 8.45 11.48
CA LEU A 160 25.71 9.64 12.33
C LEU A 160 24.61 9.65 13.38
#